data_AF-A0A8J6MDF0-F1
#
_entry.id   AF-A0A8J6MDF0-F1
#
_cell.length_a   1.000
_cell.length_b   1.000
_cell.length_c   1.000
_cell.angle_alpha   90.00
_cell.angle_beta   90.00
_cell.angle_gamma   90.00
#
_symmetry.space_group_name_H-M   'P 1'
#
loop_
_entity.id
_entity.type
_entity.pdbx_description
1 polymer ?
#
loop_
_entity_poly.entity_id
_entity_poly.type
_entity_poly.pdbx_seq_one_letter_code
_entity_poly.pdbx_strand_id
1 'polypeptide(L)'
;MKQWKGFITGILVTLLVLGLGGAAFAAVAQKQATLDYNDIKITLNGSAVTPTDANGAAVEPFAIDGTTYLPVRAVANALGLGVEWDGATKTVKLTSEGAAAPAAPSIPGAYSRTNPAPIGTAQSVSLESYSYGKYSVTAVIEESIRGDAAWKKIQAANQFNSPAPEGQEYVLVKLKVTLDSSEQDKAVSFSDFSFVPYSSTSAEYKDVVVVSPDPGFGGSVYAGGTLEGYAVYCVDKTDTAPKLVLGAGYDGSGGIWFSMV
;
A
#
# COMPACT_ATOMS: atom_id res chain seq x y z
N MET A 1 32.70 -70.75 -16.49
CA MET A 1 31.28 -70.31 -16.52
C MET A 1 30.71 -69.82 -15.18
N LYS A 2 31.46 -69.76 -14.06
CA LYS A 2 30.90 -69.45 -12.72
C LYS A 2 30.86 -67.96 -12.37
N GLN A 3 31.61 -67.09 -13.05
CA GLN A 3 31.68 -65.65 -12.76
C GLN A 3 30.73 -64.78 -13.61
N TRP A 4 30.16 -65.31 -14.68
CA TRP A 4 29.23 -64.58 -15.56
C TRP A 4 27.85 -64.39 -14.92
N LYS A 5 27.41 -65.35 -14.09
CA LYS A 5 26.10 -65.29 -13.42
C LYS A 5 26.00 -64.09 -12.47
N GLY A 6 27.04 -63.81 -11.69
CA GLY A 6 27.07 -62.66 -10.77
C GLY A 6 27.08 -61.31 -11.50
N PHE A 7 27.73 -61.24 -12.67
CA PHE A 7 27.74 -60.03 -13.50
C PHE A 7 26.35 -59.71 -14.08
N ILE A 8 25.64 -60.74 -14.57
CA ILE A 8 24.26 -60.58 -15.09
C ILE A 8 23.28 -60.22 -13.97
N THR A 9 23.41 -60.85 -12.80
CA THR A 9 22.56 -60.51 -11.64
C THR A 9 22.85 -59.09 -11.16
N GLY A 10 24.10 -58.64 -11.18
CA GLY A 10 24.47 -57.27 -10.88
C GLY A 10 23.82 -56.26 -11.84
N ILE A 11 23.84 -56.52 -13.15
CA ILE A 11 23.19 -55.66 -14.14
C ILE A 11 21.66 -55.62 -13.94
N LEU A 12 21.03 -56.77 -13.66
CA LEU A 12 19.59 -56.84 -13.43
C LEU A 12 19.15 -56.10 -12.16
N VAL A 13 19.93 -56.17 -11.08
CA VAL A 13 19.62 -55.43 -9.85
C VAL A 13 19.83 -53.93 -10.06
N THR A 14 20.89 -53.52 -10.76
CA THR A 14 21.13 -52.10 -11.07
C THR A 14 20.03 -51.52 -11.97
N LEU A 15 19.53 -52.28 -12.94
CA LEU A 15 18.40 -51.85 -13.79
C LEU A 15 17.08 -51.77 -13.01
N LEU A 16 16.86 -52.65 -12.03
CA LEU A 16 15.67 -52.59 -11.18
C LEU A 16 15.69 -51.38 -10.23
N VAL A 17 16.86 -51.03 -9.68
CA VAL A 17 17.03 -49.88 -8.79
C VAL A 17 16.88 -48.55 -9.53
N LEU A 18 17.29 -48.49 -10.81
CA LEU A 18 17.10 -47.30 -11.65
C LEU A 18 15.65 -47.11 -12.11
N GLY A 19 14.80 -48.16 -12.06
CA GLY A 19 13.40 -48.10 -12.49
C GLY A 19 12.39 -47.62 -11.43
N LEU A 20 12.82 -47.47 -10.17
CA LEU A 20 11.93 -47.06 -9.06
C LEU A 20 11.89 -45.54 -8.82
N GLY A 21 12.65 -44.75 -9.59
CA GLY A 21 12.63 -43.29 -9.55
C GLY A 21 11.49 -42.69 -10.37
N GLY A 22 10.23 -42.99 -10.03
CA GLY A 22 9.08 -42.31 -10.61
C GLY A 22 8.96 -40.90 -10.03
N ALA A 23 9.31 -39.87 -10.78
CA ALA A 23 8.93 -38.51 -10.41
C ALA A 23 7.40 -38.40 -10.45
N ALA A 24 6.77 -38.09 -9.31
CA ALA A 24 5.37 -37.74 -9.26
C ALA A 24 5.18 -36.38 -9.92
N PHE A 25 4.89 -36.37 -11.23
CA PHE A 25 4.43 -35.16 -11.89
C PHE A 25 2.99 -34.91 -11.45
N ALA A 26 2.73 -33.77 -10.82
CA ALA A 26 1.37 -33.28 -10.66
C ALA A 26 0.78 -33.11 -12.07
N ALA A 27 -0.20 -33.93 -12.43
CA ALA A 27 -0.89 -33.76 -13.69
C ALA A 27 -1.62 -32.40 -13.65
N VAL A 28 -1.15 -31.44 -14.43
CA VAL A 28 -1.89 -30.21 -14.69
C VAL A 28 -3.03 -30.60 -15.63
N ALA A 29 -4.19 -30.93 -15.04
CA ALA A 29 -5.39 -31.20 -15.80
C ALA A 29 -5.96 -29.86 -16.32
N GLN A 30 -6.00 -29.69 -17.64
CA GLN A 30 -6.76 -28.59 -18.24
C GLN A 30 -8.21 -29.04 -18.43
N LYS A 31 -9.15 -28.33 -17.81
CA LYS A 31 -10.58 -28.50 -18.01
C LYS A 31 -11.10 -27.30 -18.79
N GLN A 32 -11.85 -27.55 -19.87
CA GLN A 32 -12.61 -26.50 -20.54
C GLN A 32 -13.87 -26.20 -19.72
N ALA A 33 -14.18 -24.92 -19.53
CA ALA A 33 -15.37 -24.45 -18.82
C ALA A 33 -15.96 -23.25 -19.56
N THR A 34 -17.29 -23.12 -19.50
CA THR A 34 -18.01 -21.91 -19.92
C THR A 34 -18.01 -20.93 -18.75
N LEU A 35 -17.73 -19.66 -19.03
CA LEU A 35 -17.71 -18.58 -18.05
C LEU A 35 -18.97 -17.73 -18.23
N ASP A 36 -19.78 -17.63 -17.17
CA ASP A 36 -20.99 -16.80 -17.18
C ASP A 36 -20.72 -15.45 -16.51
N TYR A 37 -20.80 -14.37 -17.28
CA TYR A 37 -20.63 -12.98 -16.84
C TYR A 37 -22.01 -12.29 -16.73
N ASN A 38 -22.57 -12.30 -15.52
CA ASN A 38 -23.95 -11.86 -15.26
C ASN A 38 -24.02 -10.58 -14.39
N ASP A 39 -23.17 -9.57 -14.66
CA ASP A 39 -23.07 -8.33 -13.87
C ASP A 39 -22.97 -8.58 -12.36
N ILE A 40 -22.10 -9.53 -11.98
CA ILE A 40 -21.94 -9.98 -10.60
C ILE A 40 -21.28 -8.86 -9.77
N LYS A 41 -21.98 -8.40 -8.74
CA LYS A 41 -21.54 -7.30 -7.86
C LYS A 41 -21.03 -7.84 -6.54
N ILE A 42 -19.93 -7.26 -6.08
CA ILE A 42 -19.35 -7.54 -4.77
C ILE A 42 -19.67 -6.34 -3.88
N THR A 43 -20.20 -6.59 -2.67
CA THR A 43 -20.37 -5.55 -1.65
C THR A 43 -19.83 -6.02 -0.32
N LEU A 44 -19.13 -5.14 0.40
CA LEU A 44 -18.71 -5.36 1.78
C LEU A 44 -19.28 -4.25 2.66
N ASN A 45 -20.01 -4.62 3.71
CA ASN A 45 -20.69 -3.68 4.61
C ASN A 45 -21.59 -2.65 3.88
N GLY A 46 -22.22 -3.06 2.77
CA GLY A 46 -23.08 -2.21 1.94
C GLY A 46 -22.36 -1.36 0.89
N SER A 47 -21.01 -1.30 0.92
CA SER A 47 -20.21 -0.60 -0.07
C SER A 47 -19.83 -1.51 -1.23
N ALA A 48 -19.93 -1.04 -2.47
CA ALA A 48 -19.49 -1.78 -3.65
C ALA A 48 -17.97 -1.97 -3.67
N VAL A 49 -17.52 -3.15 -4.04
CA VAL A 49 -16.12 -3.51 -4.24
C VAL A 49 -15.88 -3.68 -5.73
N THR A 50 -14.98 -2.87 -6.30
CA THR A 50 -14.56 -3.00 -7.69
C THR A 50 -13.35 -3.94 -7.76
N PRO A 51 -13.50 -5.14 -8.31
CA PRO A 51 -12.39 -6.09 -8.38
C PRO A 51 -11.35 -5.68 -9.44
N THR A 52 -10.08 -5.66 -9.03
CA THR A 52 -8.94 -5.37 -9.91
C THR A 52 -7.81 -6.39 -9.73
N ASP A 53 -6.96 -6.52 -10.75
CA ASP A 53 -5.73 -7.31 -10.70
C ASP A 53 -4.57 -6.53 -10.05
N ALA A 54 -3.36 -7.10 -10.06
CA ALA A 54 -2.17 -6.47 -9.48
C ALA A 54 -1.72 -5.19 -10.21
N ASN A 55 -2.18 -4.97 -11.45
CA ASN A 55 -1.85 -3.80 -12.26
C ASN A 55 -3.00 -2.77 -12.27
N GLY A 56 -4.05 -2.99 -11.47
CA GLY A 56 -5.23 -2.11 -11.42
C GLY A 56 -6.24 -2.33 -12.56
N ALA A 57 -6.05 -3.34 -13.41
CA ALA A 57 -7.03 -3.66 -14.44
C ALA A 57 -8.27 -4.30 -13.81
N ALA A 58 -9.46 -3.93 -14.26
CA ALA A 58 -10.70 -4.51 -13.77
C ALA A 58 -10.74 -6.02 -14.07
N VAL A 59 -11.10 -6.82 -13.07
CA VAL A 59 -11.27 -8.27 -13.21
C VAL A 59 -12.70 -8.61 -12.88
N GLU A 60 -13.48 -8.93 -13.90
CA GLU A 60 -14.89 -9.26 -13.72
C GLU A 60 -15.05 -10.62 -13.02
N PRO A 61 -15.89 -10.70 -11.97
CA PRO A 61 -16.30 -11.98 -11.42
C PRO A 61 -17.14 -12.77 -12.43
N PHE A 62 -17.02 -14.08 -12.39
CA PHE A 62 -17.75 -14.98 -13.28
C PHE A 62 -18.31 -16.16 -12.50
N ALA A 63 -19.23 -16.90 -13.11
CA ALA A 63 -19.67 -18.18 -12.60
C ALA A 63 -19.27 -19.34 -13.52
N ILE A 64 -19.00 -20.51 -12.92
CA ILE A 64 -18.85 -21.80 -13.62
C ILE A 64 -19.79 -22.78 -12.92
N ASP A 65 -20.66 -23.44 -13.68
CA ASP A 65 -21.60 -24.45 -13.18
C ASP A 65 -22.40 -23.96 -11.95
N GLY A 66 -22.82 -22.69 -11.96
CA GLY A 66 -23.58 -22.05 -10.87
C GLY A 66 -22.75 -21.62 -9.65
N THR A 67 -21.43 -21.83 -9.66
CA THR A 67 -20.51 -21.37 -8.60
C THR A 67 -19.86 -20.06 -9.03
N THR A 68 -20.00 -19.01 -8.21
CA THR A 68 -19.34 -17.72 -8.44
C THR A 68 -17.89 -17.73 -7.99
N TYR A 69 -16.99 -17.29 -8.87
CA TYR A 69 -15.57 -17.12 -8.61
C TYR A 69 -15.25 -15.63 -8.54
N LEU A 70 -14.64 -15.23 -7.43
CA LEU A 70 -14.27 -13.84 -7.18
C LEU A 70 -12.74 -13.69 -7.22
N PRO A 71 -12.23 -12.54 -7.69
CA PRO A 71 -10.81 -12.22 -7.60
C PRO A 71 -10.38 -12.15 -6.13
N VAL A 72 -9.56 -13.11 -5.70
CA VAL A 72 -9.13 -13.24 -4.30
C VAL A 72 -8.47 -11.97 -3.77
N ARG A 73 -7.72 -11.26 -4.63
CA ARG A 73 -7.08 -9.97 -4.29
C ARG A 73 -8.11 -8.91 -3.95
N ALA A 74 -9.18 -8.79 -4.73
CA ALA A 74 -10.25 -7.83 -4.48
C ALA A 74 -10.96 -8.09 -3.14
N VAL A 75 -11.27 -9.36 -2.86
CA VAL A 75 -11.93 -9.77 -1.61
C VAL A 75 -11.02 -9.56 -0.41
N ALA A 76 -9.77 -10.01 -0.49
CA ALA A 76 -8.79 -9.87 0.59
C ALA A 76 -8.47 -8.40 0.88
N ASN A 77 -8.32 -7.56 -0.15
CA ASN A 77 -8.13 -6.12 0.01
C ASN A 77 -9.32 -5.48 0.74
N ALA A 78 -10.55 -5.85 0.36
CA ALA A 78 -11.75 -5.34 1.04
C ALA A 78 -11.76 -5.75 2.53
N LEU A 79 -11.19 -6.90 2.87
CA LEU A 79 -11.08 -7.42 4.23
C LEU A 79 -9.82 -6.96 4.98
N GLY A 80 -8.98 -6.09 4.39
CA GLY A 80 -7.73 -5.63 5.01
C GLY A 80 -6.66 -6.71 5.15
N LEU A 81 -6.67 -7.73 4.29
CA LEU A 81 -5.71 -8.83 4.29
C LEU A 81 -4.63 -8.60 3.22
N GLY A 82 -3.38 -8.95 3.55
CA GLY A 82 -2.30 -9.00 2.57
C GLY A 82 -2.46 -10.19 1.61
N VAL A 83 -2.06 -10.05 0.35
CA VAL A 83 -2.13 -11.12 -0.67
C VAL A 83 -0.82 -11.30 -1.42
N GLU A 84 -0.19 -12.46 -1.26
CA GLU A 84 1.00 -12.88 -2.00
C GLU A 84 0.70 -14.14 -2.83
N TRP A 85 1.27 -14.24 -4.03
CA TRP A 85 1.25 -15.46 -4.83
C TRP A 85 2.62 -16.12 -4.80
N ASP A 86 2.68 -17.34 -4.27
CA ASP A 86 3.85 -18.20 -4.38
C ASP A 86 3.71 -19.08 -5.63
N GLY A 87 4.44 -18.71 -6.68
CA GLY A 87 4.43 -19.41 -7.96
C GLY A 87 5.07 -20.80 -7.94
N ALA A 88 5.93 -21.10 -6.95
CA ALA A 88 6.58 -22.39 -6.82
C ALA A 88 5.62 -23.43 -6.23
N THR A 89 4.86 -23.05 -5.21
CA THR A 89 3.89 -23.94 -4.55
C THR A 89 2.46 -23.80 -5.09
N LYS A 90 2.22 -22.84 -5.98
CA LYS A 90 0.87 -22.47 -6.47
C LYS A 90 -0.07 -22.06 -5.34
N THR A 91 0.46 -21.26 -4.40
CA THR A 91 -0.27 -20.87 -3.18
C THR A 91 -0.60 -19.38 -3.18
N VAL A 92 -1.87 -19.06 -2.91
CA VAL A 92 -2.26 -17.70 -2.50
C VAL A 92 -2.11 -17.61 -0.98
N LYS A 93 -1.23 -16.73 -0.50
CA LYS A 93 -1.05 -16.45 0.93
C LYS A 93 -1.90 -15.24 1.31
N LEU A 94 -2.78 -15.41 2.27
CA LEU A 94 -3.55 -14.35 2.90
C LEU A 94 -3.01 -14.12 4.31
N THR A 95 -2.67 -12.88 4.65
CA THR A 95 -2.10 -12.55 5.96
C THR A 95 -2.94 -11.50 6.69
N SER A 96 -3.32 -11.80 7.93
CA SER A 96 -3.82 -10.83 8.91
C SER A 96 -2.62 -10.27 9.68
N GLU A 97 -2.58 -8.95 9.91
CA GLU A 97 -1.38 -8.18 10.28
C GLU A 97 -0.45 -8.75 11.37
N GLY A 98 0.85 -8.48 11.18
CA GLY A 98 1.93 -8.71 12.14
C GLY A 98 3.37 -8.51 11.63
N ALA A 99 3.61 -8.38 10.32
CA ALA A 99 4.94 -8.07 9.79
C ALA A 99 4.87 -7.30 8.46
N ALA A 100 5.36 -6.05 8.49
CA ALA A 100 5.71 -5.16 7.38
C ALA A 100 4.76 -5.17 6.17
N ALA A 101 3.80 -4.23 6.16
CA ALA A 101 2.87 -3.99 5.07
C ALA A 101 3.61 -3.69 3.73
N PRO A 102 3.42 -4.48 2.66
CA PRO A 102 3.58 -3.94 1.32
C PRO A 102 2.40 -2.99 1.04
N ALA A 103 2.69 -1.86 0.38
CA ALA A 103 1.75 -0.77 0.11
C ALA A 103 0.36 -1.26 -0.32
N ALA A 104 -0.68 -0.86 0.43
CA ALA A 104 -2.07 -1.09 0.05
C ALA A 104 -2.35 -0.42 -1.31
N PRO A 105 -3.14 -1.02 -2.21
CA PRO A 105 -3.46 -0.41 -3.49
C PRO A 105 -4.28 0.87 -3.30
N SER A 106 -3.92 1.92 -4.05
CA SER A 106 -4.70 3.15 -4.17
C SER A 106 -6.01 2.88 -4.92
N ILE A 107 -7.14 3.16 -4.29
CA ILE A 107 -8.44 3.23 -4.98
C ILE A 107 -8.72 4.73 -5.21
N PRO A 108 -8.59 5.24 -6.45
CA PRO A 108 -8.96 6.61 -6.77
C PRO A 108 -10.40 6.90 -6.33
N GLY A 109 -10.59 7.85 -5.42
CA GLY A 109 -11.91 8.28 -4.95
C GLY A 109 -12.57 7.47 -3.82
N ALA A 110 -11.93 6.42 -3.28
CA ALA A 110 -12.47 5.70 -2.10
C ALA A 110 -12.42 6.53 -0.81
N TYR A 111 -11.46 7.45 -0.74
CA TYR A 111 -11.22 8.28 0.42
C TYR A 111 -11.49 9.75 0.11
N SER A 112 -11.85 10.48 1.15
CA SER A 112 -12.29 11.87 1.07
C SER A 112 -12.03 12.57 2.40
N ARG A 113 -12.29 13.88 2.46
CA ARG A 113 -12.20 14.65 3.71
C ARG A 113 -13.01 14.08 4.87
N THR A 114 -14.14 13.43 4.59
CA THR A 114 -15.03 12.84 5.60
C THR A 114 -14.79 11.35 5.82
N ASN A 115 -13.96 10.72 4.99
CA ASN A 115 -13.54 9.34 5.11
C ASN A 115 -12.07 9.25 4.66
N PRO A 116 -11.12 9.75 5.47
CA PRO A 116 -9.72 9.80 5.06
C PRO A 116 -9.11 8.40 5.05
N ALA A 117 -8.09 8.19 4.22
CA ALA A 117 -7.40 6.92 4.10
C ALA A 117 -6.68 6.55 5.39
N PRO A 118 -6.87 5.33 5.93
CA PRO A 118 -6.12 4.87 7.09
C PRO A 118 -4.61 4.89 6.86
N ILE A 119 -3.83 4.95 7.94
CA ILE A 119 -2.37 4.77 7.91
C ILE A 119 -2.04 3.47 7.15
N GLY A 120 -0.99 3.50 6.34
CA GLY A 120 -0.56 2.41 5.46
C GLY A 120 -1.29 2.36 4.11
N THR A 121 -2.31 3.19 3.92
CA THR A 121 -3.08 3.22 2.67
C THR A 121 -2.51 4.20 1.67
N ALA A 122 -1.96 3.71 0.56
CA ALA A 122 -1.49 4.57 -0.52
C ALA A 122 -2.66 5.17 -1.30
N GLN A 123 -2.51 6.41 -1.74
CA GLN A 123 -3.47 7.11 -2.59
C GLN A 123 -2.73 7.83 -3.72
N SER A 124 -3.33 7.83 -4.90
CA SER A 124 -2.77 8.49 -6.08
C SER A 124 -3.64 9.66 -6.49
N VAL A 125 -3.02 10.76 -6.91
CA VAL A 125 -3.72 11.95 -7.42
C VAL A 125 -2.95 12.58 -8.58
N SER A 126 -3.68 13.07 -9.58
CA SER A 126 -3.13 13.90 -10.66
C SER A 126 -3.35 15.36 -10.33
N LEU A 127 -2.29 16.15 -10.36
CA LEU A 127 -2.26 17.56 -9.98
C LEU A 127 -1.72 18.40 -11.14
N GLU A 128 -2.04 19.69 -11.10
CA GLU A 128 -1.51 20.69 -12.02
C GLU A 128 -1.04 21.89 -11.20
N SER A 129 0.21 22.32 -11.43
CA SER A 129 0.79 23.48 -10.77
C SER A 129 1.45 24.38 -11.80
N TYR A 130 1.42 25.69 -11.56
CA TYR A 130 2.09 26.66 -12.42
C TYR A 130 3.59 26.36 -12.57
N SER A 131 4.24 25.92 -11.50
CA SER A 131 5.68 25.66 -11.48
C SER A 131 6.08 24.33 -12.13
N TYR A 132 5.19 23.33 -12.07
CA TYR A 132 5.54 21.95 -12.43
C TYR A 132 4.76 21.40 -13.64
N GLY A 133 3.72 22.09 -14.10
CA GLY A 133 2.78 21.54 -15.08
C GLY A 133 1.93 20.43 -14.47
N LYS A 134 1.49 19.49 -15.30
CA LYS A 134 0.74 18.31 -14.86
C LYS A 134 1.65 17.22 -14.33
N TYR A 135 1.29 16.60 -13.22
CA TYR A 135 2.01 15.48 -12.64
C TYR A 135 1.08 14.56 -11.88
N SER A 136 1.45 13.29 -11.70
CA SER A 136 0.71 12.35 -10.87
C SER A 136 1.60 11.82 -9.77
N VAL A 137 1.04 11.71 -8.57
CA VAL A 137 1.77 11.36 -7.37
C VAL A 137 1.02 10.30 -6.57
N THR A 138 1.74 9.34 -6.02
CA THR A 138 1.25 8.37 -5.05
C THR A 138 1.85 8.69 -3.68
N ALA A 139 1.00 8.85 -2.67
CA ALA A 139 1.40 9.19 -1.31
C ALA A 139 0.81 8.21 -0.29
N VAL A 140 1.54 7.98 0.80
CA VAL A 140 1.09 7.17 1.94
C VAL A 140 1.67 7.73 3.25
N ILE A 141 0.87 7.71 4.32
CA ILE A 141 1.36 7.83 5.69
C ILE A 141 1.71 6.41 6.15
N GLU A 142 2.99 6.11 6.33
CA GLU A 142 3.46 4.78 6.74
C GLU A 142 3.37 4.58 8.25
N GLU A 143 3.57 5.65 9.02
CA GLU A 143 3.60 5.62 10.48
C GLU A 143 3.07 6.94 11.04
N SER A 144 2.41 6.90 12.19
CA SER A 144 2.08 8.09 12.97
C SER A 144 2.36 7.87 14.45
N ILE A 145 3.01 8.85 15.07
CA ILE A 145 3.35 8.87 16.49
C ILE A 145 2.82 10.16 17.09
N ARG A 146 2.11 10.08 18.23
CA ARG A 146 1.50 11.23 18.90
C ARG A 146 2.15 11.57 20.24
N GLY A 147 1.92 12.79 20.70
CA GLY A 147 2.10 13.19 22.08
C GLY A 147 3.55 13.08 22.56
N ASP A 148 3.72 12.61 23.80
CA ASP A 148 5.04 12.52 24.44
C ASP A 148 6.04 11.66 23.66
N ALA A 149 5.56 10.63 22.95
CA ALA A 149 6.41 9.78 22.12
C ALA A 149 6.96 10.54 20.90
N ALA A 150 6.11 11.34 20.25
CA ALA A 150 6.52 12.21 19.16
C ALA A 150 7.47 13.31 19.65
N TRP A 151 7.11 13.95 20.76
CA TRP A 151 7.90 15.03 21.35
C TRP A 151 9.32 14.58 21.71
N LYS A 152 9.48 13.40 22.33
CA LYS A 152 10.82 12.84 22.63
C LYS A 152 11.69 12.70 21.39
N LYS A 153 11.13 12.26 20.26
CA LYS A 153 11.85 12.14 18.99
C LYS A 153 12.22 13.50 18.41
N ILE A 154 11.28 14.45 18.43
CA ILE A 154 11.49 15.82 17.93
C ILE A 154 12.54 16.56 18.76
N GLN A 155 12.49 16.44 20.09
CA GLN A 155 13.48 17.05 20.98
C GLN A 155 14.86 16.41 20.82
N ALA A 156 14.93 15.10 20.57
CA ALA A 156 16.20 14.42 20.29
C ALA A 156 16.82 14.85 18.95
N ALA A 157 16.00 15.16 17.93
CA ALA A 157 16.45 15.68 16.65
C ALA A 157 17.12 17.05 16.78
N ASN A 158 16.53 17.93 17.60
CA ASN A 158 17.14 19.19 17.97
C ASN A 158 16.63 19.65 19.35
N GLN A 159 17.55 19.76 20.31
CA GLN A 159 17.24 20.21 21.67
C GLN A 159 16.69 21.65 21.74
N PHE A 160 16.87 22.44 20.68
CA PHE A 160 16.33 23.79 20.56
C PHE A 160 14.90 23.84 20.00
N ASN A 161 14.33 22.71 19.61
CA ASN A 161 12.91 22.64 19.28
C ASN A 161 12.09 23.05 20.51
N SER A 162 11.02 23.81 20.27
CA SER A 162 10.10 24.23 21.33
C SER A 162 9.08 23.11 21.62
N PRO A 163 8.59 22.97 22.86
CA PRO A 163 7.48 22.06 23.15
C PRO A 163 6.21 22.53 22.44
N ALA A 164 5.26 21.61 22.24
CA ALA A 164 3.95 21.96 21.69
C ALA A 164 3.24 22.99 22.59
N PRO A 165 2.44 23.90 22.02
CA PRO A 165 1.62 24.85 22.79
C PRO A 165 0.72 24.15 23.81
N GLU A 166 0.31 24.88 24.85
CA GLU A 166 -0.65 24.37 25.83
C GLU A 166 -1.96 23.92 25.14
N GLY A 167 -2.46 22.75 25.53
CA GLY A 167 -3.64 22.13 24.90
C GLY A 167 -3.35 21.40 23.58
N GLN A 168 -2.14 21.50 23.03
CA GLN A 168 -1.73 20.86 21.78
C GLN A 168 -0.63 19.82 21.98
N GLU A 169 -0.44 18.97 20.98
CA GLU A 169 0.63 18.00 20.93
C GLU A 169 1.17 17.83 19.51
N TYR A 170 2.42 17.39 19.44
CA TYR A 170 3.01 17.02 18.16
C TYR A 170 2.51 15.65 17.70
N VAL A 171 2.32 15.56 16.39
CA VAL A 171 2.15 14.32 15.65
C VAL A 171 3.30 14.22 14.65
N LEU A 172 4.09 13.17 14.79
CA LEU A 172 5.20 12.84 13.90
C LEU A 172 4.70 11.79 12.91
N VAL A 173 4.61 12.14 11.64
CA VAL A 173 4.15 11.23 10.59
C VAL A 173 5.31 10.86 9.68
N LYS A 174 5.40 9.58 9.31
CA LYS A 174 6.35 9.11 8.29
C LYS A 174 5.64 9.10 6.95
N LEU A 175 6.01 10.02 6.09
CA LEU A 175 5.44 10.19 4.77
C LEU A 175 6.30 9.49 3.73
N LYS A 176 5.64 8.91 2.74
CA LYS A 176 6.27 8.42 1.53
C LYS A 176 5.50 8.92 0.32
N VAL A 177 6.25 9.47 -0.64
CA VAL A 177 5.74 10.02 -1.88
C VAL A 177 6.52 9.44 -3.05
N THR A 178 5.82 8.84 -4.00
CA THR A 178 6.35 8.42 -5.30
C THR A 178 5.79 9.34 -6.37
N LEU A 179 6.66 9.95 -7.17
CA LEU A 179 6.23 10.73 -8.33
C LEU A 179 6.02 9.76 -9.49
N ASP A 180 4.78 9.53 -9.89
CA ASP A 180 4.44 8.51 -10.90
C ASP A 180 4.68 9.03 -12.32
N SER A 181 4.34 10.31 -12.56
CA SER A 181 4.59 10.99 -13.83
C SER A 181 4.77 12.48 -13.64
N SER A 182 5.51 13.13 -14.54
CA SER A 182 5.60 14.59 -14.61
C SER A 182 5.66 15.08 -16.05
N GLU A 183 5.09 16.25 -16.28
CA GLU A 183 5.14 16.92 -17.57
C GLU A 183 6.58 17.37 -17.88
N GLN A 184 7.04 17.07 -19.10
CA GLN A 184 8.38 17.44 -19.59
C GLN A 184 9.52 16.89 -18.71
N ASP A 185 9.30 15.77 -18.00
CA ASP A 185 10.29 15.15 -17.11
C ASP A 185 10.83 16.12 -16.05
N LYS A 186 10.00 17.07 -15.60
CA LYS A 186 10.37 18.00 -14.53
C LYS A 186 10.43 17.28 -13.20
N ALA A 187 11.39 17.66 -12.37
CA ALA A 187 11.37 17.28 -10.96
C ALA A 187 10.27 18.05 -10.23
N VAL A 188 9.61 17.40 -9.27
CA VAL A 188 8.61 18.00 -8.37
C VAL A 188 9.17 18.01 -6.96
N SER A 189 9.08 19.15 -6.30
CA SER A 189 9.52 19.30 -4.91
C SER A 189 8.38 19.00 -3.96
N PHE A 190 8.65 18.18 -2.95
CA PHE A 190 7.75 17.90 -1.85
C PHE A 190 8.42 18.28 -0.53
N SER A 191 7.63 18.75 0.41
CA SER A 191 8.01 18.98 1.80
C SER A 191 6.82 18.70 2.71
N ASP A 192 7.02 18.80 4.02
CA ASP A 192 5.95 18.81 5.02
C ASP A 192 4.80 19.77 4.66
N PHE A 193 5.10 20.97 4.18
CA PHE A 193 4.10 21.95 3.69
C PHE A 193 3.30 21.51 2.46
N SER A 194 3.70 20.44 1.77
CA SER A 194 2.88 19.86 0.69
C SER A 194 1.62 19.16 1.24
N PHE A 195 1.61 18.83 2.53
CA PHE A 195 0.49 18.19 3.21
C PHE A 195 -0.10 19.13 4.25
N VAL A 196 -1.39 19.45 4.11
CA VAL A 196 -2.07 20.42 4.96
C VAL A 196 -2.85 19.69 6.07
N PRO A 197 -2.61 20.01 7.35
CA PRO A 197 -3.31 19.38 8.47
C PRO A 197 -4.67 20.02 8.73
N TYR A 198 -5.68 19.20 8.98
CA TYR A 198 -7.02 19.62 9.39
C TYR A 198 -7.47 18.85 10.63
N SER A 199 -8.27 19.48 11.46
CA SER A 199 -8.96 18.84 12.57
C SER A 199 -10.03 17.86 12.09
N SER A 200 -10.49 17.00 13.01
CA SER A 200 -11.67 16.16 12.80
C SER A 200 -12.91 17.00 12.39
N THR A 201 -13.03 18.22 12.92
CA THR A 201 -14.08 19.20 12.59
C THR A 201 -13.80 20.01 11.32
N SER A 202 -12.73 19.71 10.58
CA SER A 202 -12.33 20.37 9.33
C SER A 202 -11.89 21.84 9.46
N ALA A 203 -11.37 22.23 10.63
CA ALA A 203 -10.60 23.46 10.76
C ALA A 203 -9.12 23.18 10.41
N GLU A 204 -8.47 24.06 9.66
CA GLU A 204 -7.05 23.91 9.33
C GLU A 204 -6.18 24.13 10.57
N TYR A 205 -5.20 23.26 10.78
CA TYR A 205 -4.16 23.46 11.79
C TYR A 205 -3.04 24.33 11.23
N LYS A 206 -2.40 25.10 12.11
CA LYS A 206 -1.26 25.93 11.72
C LYS A 206 -0.03 25.07 11.50
N ASP A 207 0.78 25.47 10.53
CA ASP A 207 2.10 24.91 10.36
C ASP A 207 2.97 25.12 11.59
N VAL A 208 3.91 24.20 11.79
CA VAL A 208 4.91 24.28 12.85
C VAL A 208 6.30 24.36 12.27
N VAL A 209 7.16 25.10 12.96
CA VAL A 209 8.56 25.28 12.57
C VAL A 209 9.43 24.65 13.64
N VAL A 210 9.70 23.36 13.46
CA VAL A 210 10.63 22.56 14.27
C VAL A 210 11.51 21.75 13.35
N VAL A 211 12.69 21.35 13.83
CA VAL A 211 13.55 20.43 13.10
C VAL A 211 12.97 19.03 13.22
N SER A 212 12.57 18.46 12.09
CA SER A 212 12.09 17.07 11.99
C SER A 212 13.21 16.07 12.30
N PRO A 213 12.90 14.93 12.94
CA PRO A 213 13.82 13.80 13.06
C PRO A 213 14.30 13.26 11.71
N ASP A 214 15.52 12.71 11.69
CA ASP A 214 16.06 12.04 10.51
C ASP A 214 15.43 10.64 10.28
N PRO A 215 15.20 10.24 9.02
CA PRO A 215 15.29 11.07 7.82
C PRO A 215 14.13 12.08 7.78
N GLY A 216 14.41 13.38 7.64
CA GLY A 216 13.37 14.40 7.50
C GLY A 216 12.70 14.35 6.13
N PHE A 217 11.41 14.64 6.06
CA PHE A 217 10.66 14.65 4.81
C PHE A 217 10.89 15.95 4.03
N GLY A 218 11.54 15.85 2.87
CA GLY A 218 11.68 16.98 1.95
C GLY A 218 12.68 16.72 0.83
N GLY A 219 12.38 17.20 -0.37
CA GLY A 219 13.29 17.08 -1.51
C GLY A 219 12.58 17.17 -2.86
N SER A 220 13.37 17.10 -3.92
CA SER A 220 12.86 17.04 -5.30
C SER A 220 13.02 15.65 -5.87
N VAL A 221 12.00 15.15 -6.55
CA VAL A 221 11.98 13.83 -7.18
C VAL A 221 11.61 13.94 -8.65
N TYR A 222 12.24 13.13 -9.49
CA TYR A 222 11.84 12.90 -10.89
C TYR A 222 10.84 11.72 -10.96
N ALA A 223 10.16 11.56 -12.10
CA ALA A 223 9.21 10.47 -12.28
C ALA A 223 9.88 9.09 -12.05
N GLY A 224 9.18 8.20 -11.35
CA GLY A 224 9.70 6.94 -10.83
C GLY A 224 10.52 7.06 -9.52
N GLY A 225 10.86 8.28 -9.11
CA GLY A 225 11.56 8.56 -7.85
C GLY A 225 10.64 8.51 -6.63
N THR A 226 11.22 8.22 -5.46
CA THR A 226 10.51 8.19 -4.19
C THR A 226 11.23 9.03 -3.13
N LEU A 227 10.45 9.79 -2.37
CA LEU A 227 10.88 10.54 -1.19
C LEU A 227 10.19 9.93 0.04
N GLU A 228 10.95 9.70 1.11
CA GLU A 228 10.44 9.11 2.35
C GLU A 228 11.10 9.79 3.55
N GLY A 229 10.33 10.12 4.57
CA GLY A 229 10.86 10.78 5.76
C GLY A 229 9.79 11.24 6.75
N TYR A 230 10.22 11.80 7.87
CA TYR A 230 9.36 12.31 8.91
C TYR A 230 8.99 13.78 8.69
N ALA A 231 7.70 14.07 8.81
CA ALA A 231 7.15 15.42 8.91
C ALA A 231 6.49 15.61 10.28
N VAL A 232 6.51 16.85 10.78
CA VAL A 232 5.97 17.20 12.11
C VAL A 232 4.76 18.10 11.94
N TYR A 233 3.68 17.74 12.61
CA TYR A 233 2.46 18.54 12.70
C TYR A 233 2.09 18.76 14.17
N CYS A 234 1.26 19.75 14.46
CA CYS A 234 0.75 20.02 15.81
C CYS A 234 -0.77 20.09 15.78
N VAL A 235 -1.41 19.33 16.66
CA VAL A 235 -2.86 19.16 16.71
C VAL A 235 -3.35 19.37 18.14
N ASP A 236 -4.64 19.61 18.33
CA ASP A 236 -5.20 19.68 19.68
C ASP A 236 -5.17 18.29 20.33
N LYS A 237 -4.79 18.21 21.62
CA LYS A 237 -4.72 16.94 22.36
C LYS A 237 -6.05 16.19 22.40
N THR A 238 -7.15 16.94 22.33
CA THR A 238 -8.52 16.39 22.35
C THR A 238 -9.00 15.93 20.98
N ASP A 239 -8.30 16.27 19.89
CA ASP A 239 -8.68 15.82 18.57
C ASP A 239 -8.23 14.36 18.35
N THR A 240 -9.19 13.45 18.29
CA THR A 240 -8.95 12.02 18.13
C THR A 240 -8.97 11.57 16.67
N ALA A 241 -9.23 12.46 15.71
CA ALA A 241 -9.24 12.12 14.28
C ALA A 241 -8.74 13.27 13.38
N PRO A 242 -7.54 13.82 13.62
CA PRO A 242 -6.94 14.79 12.71
C PRO A 242 -6.56 14.12 11.38
N LYS A 243 -6.51 14.91 10.31
CA LYS A 243 -6.30 14.44 8.94
C LYS A 243 -5.31 15.32 8.19
N LEU A 244 -4.61 14.72 7.23
CA LEU A 244 -3.71 15.41 6.30
C LEU A 244 -4.27 15.33 4.88
N VAL A 245 -4.06 16.38 4.09
CA VAL A 245 -4.41 16.38 2.67
C VAL A 245 -3.23 16.77 1.79
N LEU A 246 -3.03 16.04 0.70
CA LEU A 246 -2.13 16.43 -0.39
C LEU A 246 -2.95 16.85 -1.60
N GLY A 247 -2.61 18.00 -2.19
CA GLY A 247 -3.16 18.43 -3.48
C GLY A 247 -4.62 18.91 -3.45
N ALA A 248 -5.10 19.42 -2.30
CA ALA A 248 -6.36 20.17 -2.27
C ALA A 248 -6.21 21.48 -3.06
N GLY A 249 -7.26 21.85 -3.81
CA GLY A 249 -7.36 23.14 -4.47
C GLY A 249 -7.48 24.29 -3.47
N TYR A 250 -7.23 25.52 -3.93
CA TYR A 250 -7.34 26.73 -3.10
C TYR A 250 -8.75 26.94 -2.51
N ASP A 251 -9.78 26.42 -3.19
CA ASP A 251 -11.17 26.42 -2.75
C ASP A 251 -11.51 25.26 -1.80
N GLY A 252 -10.52 24.44 -1.42
CA GLY A 252 -10.68 23.25 -0.58
C GLY A 252 -11.23 22.03 -1.30
N SER A 253 -11.37 22.09 -2.64
CA SER A 253 -11.84 20.95 -3.43
C SER A 253 -10.74 19.93 -3.72
N GLY A 254 -11.11 18.67 -3.90
CA GLY A 254 -10.18 17.61 -4.28
C GLY A 254 -9.18 17.20 -3.19
N GLY A 255 -7.98 16.81 -3.64
CA GLY A 255 -6.93 16.24 -2.81
C GLY A 255 -7.16 14.79 -2.38
N ILE A 256 -6.09 14.16 -1.93
CA ILE A 256 -6.11 12.84 -1.28
C ILE A 256 -5.93 13.03 0.22
N TRP A 257 -6.84 12.42 0.98
CA TRP A 257 -7.02 12.70 2.42
C TRP A 257 -6.58 11.49 3.23
N PHE A 258 -5.76 11.69 4.26
CA PHE A 258 -5.20 10.64 5.09
C PHE A 258 -5.53 10.87 6.55
N SER A 259 -5.84 9.79 7.27
CA SER A 259 -5.95 9.82 8.73
C SER A 259 -4.55 9.96 9.30
N MET A 260 -4.39 10.85 10.29
CA MET A 260 -3.14 10.95 11.05
C MET A 260 -3.09 9.95 12.21
N VAL A 261 -4.14 9.15 12.40
CA VAL A 261 -4.33 8.21 13.52
C VAL A 261 -5.04 6.94 13.12
#